data_AF-A0A3B9GGS7-F1
#
_entry.id   AF-A0A3B9GGS7-F1
#
_cell.length_a   1.000
_cell.length_b   1.000
_cell.length_c   1.000
_cell.angle_alpha   90.00
_cell.angle_beta   90.00
_cell.angle_gamma   90.00
#
_symmetry.space_group_name_H-M   'P 1'
#
loop_
_entity.id
_entity.type
_entity.pdbx_description
1 polymer ?
#
loop_
_entity_poly.entity_id
_entity_poly.type
_entity_poly.pdbx_seq_one_letter_code
_entity_poly.pdbx_strand_id
1 'polypeptide(L)'
;MDMWTITIVGAGTVFVTLIVLALILSQFSRVLGGVKKPAKASKASVGLAVASAGAQGPAIAAPKASGDATLIAVITAAIAAASGQSASSFRIAKVEVAGGFNTPAWGHVDRLSRAVFGR
;
A
#
# COMPACT_ATOMS: atom_id res chain seq x y z
N MET A 1 21.81 28.74 -18.79
CA MET A 1 21.94 27.94 -17.57
C MET A 1 22.89 26.81 -17.87
N ASP A 2 24.06 26.80 -17.26
CA ASP A 2 25.03 25.74 -17.49
C ASP A 2 24.44 24.39 -17.06
N MET A 3 24.74 23.33 -17.81
CA MET A 3 24.22 21.99 -17.56
C MET A 3 24.55 21.47 -16.15
N TRP A 4 25.68 21.92 -15.61
CA TRP A 4 26.12 21.68 -14.24
C TRP A 4 25.28 22.41 -13.18
N THR A 5 24.76 23.59 -13.51
CA THR A 5 23.88 24.35 -12.62
C THR A 5 22.53 23.65 -12.47
N ILE A 6 21.99 23.07 -13.56
CA ILE A 6 20.73 22.30 -13.51
C ILE A 6 20.85 21.07 -12.60
N THR A 7 21.99 20.37 -12.62
CA THR A 7 22.21 19.17 -11.82
C THR A 7 22.46 19.49 -10.35
N ILE A 8 23.24 20.53 -10.05
CA ILE A 8 23.45 20.99 -8.68
C ILE A 8 22.14 21.48 -8.07
N VAL A 9 21.37 22.28 -8.81
CA VAL A 9 20.07 22.75 -8.34
C VAL A 9 19.17 21.56 -8.11
N GLY A 10 19.03 20.64 -9.07
CA GLY A 10 18.23 19.42 -8.93
C GLY A 10 18.59 18.57 -7.70
N ALA A 11 19.87 18.23 -7.54
CA ALA A 11 20.35 17.48 -6.37
C ALA A 11 20.14 18.24 -5.05
N GLY A 12 20.33 19.57 -5.08
CA GLY A 12 20.12 20.47 -3.95
C GLY A 12 18.66 20.55 -3.51
N THR A 13 17.70 20.72 -4.43
CA THR A 13 16.27 20.80 -4.06
C THR A 13 15.82 19.50 -3.40
N VAL A 14 16.21 18.35 -3.95
CA VAL A 14 15.83 17.06 -3.39
C VAL A 14 16.43 16.91 -1.98
N PHE A 15 17.72 17.21 -1.81
CA PHE A 15 18.38 17.16 -0.50
C PHE A 15 17.71 18.07 0.55
N VAL A 16 17.42 19.33 0.18
CA VAL A 16 16.73 20.29 1.05
C VAL A 16 15.32 19.80 1.39
N THR A 17 14.58 19.27 0.40
CA THR A 17 13.22 18.77 0.62
C THR A 17 13.21 17.59 1.60
N LEU A 18 14.18 16.66 1.48
CA LEU A 18 14.30 15.54 2.43
C LEU A 18 14.64 16.03 3.85
N ILE A 19 15.51 17.02 3.99
CA ILE A 19 15.83 17.63 5.29
C ILE A 19 14.58 18.28 5.90
N VAL A 20 13.86 19.09 5.13
CA VAL A 20 12.64 19.76 5.58
C VAL A 20 11.59 18.74 6.01
N LEU A 21 11.38 17.67 5.24
CA LEU A 21 10.45 16.60 5.60
C LEU A 21 10.88 15.90 6.90
N ALA A 22 12.16 15.60 7.07
CA ALA A 22 12.68 15.02 8.30
C ALA A 22 12.50 15.94 9.52
N LEU A 23 12.70 17.26 9.35
CA LEU A 23 12.47 18.26 10.40
C LEU A 23 10.98 18.36 10.76
N ILE A 24 10.08 18.33 9.78
CA ILE A 24 8.63 18.34 10.01
C ILE A 24 8.21 17.11 10.83
N LEU A 25 8.69 15.91 10.46
CA LEU A 25 8.46 14.69 11.24
C LEU A 25 9.07 14.75 12.64
N SER A 26 10.28 15.31 12.78
CA SER A 26 10.93 15.52 14.08
C SER A 26 10.16 16.48 14.98
N GLN A 27 9.61 17.57 14.42
CA GLN A 27 8.79 18.53 15.17
C GLN A 27 7.48 17.90 15.61
N PHE A 28 6.79 17.14 14.74
CA PHE A 28 5.63 16.36 15.16
C PHE A 28 5.99 15.35 16.25
N SER A 29 7.11 14.65 16.12
CA SER A 29 7.59 13.74 17.18
C SER A 29 7.95 14.46 18.47
N ARG A 30 8.45 15.71 18.42
CA ARG A 30 8.75 16.52 19.61
C ARG A 30 7.48 17.04 20.29
N VAL A 31 6.43 17.35 19.54
CA VAL A 31 5.15 17.84 20.07
C VAL A 31 4.24 16.68 20.52
N LEU A 32 4.21 15.55 19.80
CA LEU A 32 3.39 14.38 20.14
C LEU A 32 4.14 13.35 21.02
N GLY A 33 5.47 13.38 21.07
CA GLY A 33 6.31 12.44 21.82
C GLY A 33 6.53 12.80 23.30
N GLY A 34 5.67 13.65 23.88
CA GLY A 34 5.67 13.94 25.32
C GLY A 34 5.45 12.71 26.20
N VAL A 35 5.10 11.55 25.63
CA VAL A 35 5.07 10.27 26.36
C VAL A 35 6.42 9.59 26.26
N LYS A 36 7.24 9.88 27.26
CA LYS A 36 8.51 9.22 27.61
C LYS A 36 8.42 7.71 27.35
N LYS A 37 9.31 7.17 26.52
CA LYS A 37 9.69 5.76 26.62
C LYS A 37 11.21 5.67 26.73
N PRO A 38 11.75 5.22 27.88
CA PRO A 38 13.19 5.16 28.12
C PRO A 38 13.85 4.18 27.16
N ALA A 39 15.07 4.53 26.79
CA ALA A 39 15.98 3.74 25.98
C ALA A 39 16.12 2.30 26.51
N LYS A 40 15.99 1.33 25.60
CA LYS A 40 16.63 0.00 25.68
C LYS A 40 16.78 -0.49 24.23
N ALA A 41 17.92 -0.22 23.61
CA ALA A 41 19.08 -1.11 23.59
C ALA A 41 18.79 -2.47 22.94
N SER A 42 19.46 -2.69 21.81
CA SER A 42 20.11 -3.95 21.44
C SER A 42 19.23 -5.16 21.09
N LYS A 43 19.22 -5.48 19.78
CA LYS A 43 19.74 -6.73 19.17
C LYS A 43 19.09 -8.07 19.56
N ALA A 44 18.85 -8.86 18.51
CA ALA A 44 18.69 -10.31 18.47
C ALA A 44 17.36 -10.88 18.98
N SER A 45 16.60 -11.52 18.10
CA SER A 45 16.68 -12.98 17.93
C SER A 45 15.58 -13.46 16.98
N VAL A 46 16.03 -14.07 15.88
CA VAL A 46 15.29 -15.13 15.19
C VAL A 46 14.87 -16.17 16.23
N GLY A 47 13.58 -16.51 16.26
CA GLY A 47 13.02 -17.42 17.26
C GLY A 47 11.71 -17.99 16.78
N LEU A 48 11.84 -19.08 16.01
CA LEU A 48 10.79 -19.97 15.56
C LEU A 48 9.89 -20.39 16.76
N ALA A 49 8.61 -20.04 16.71
CA ALA A 49 7.61 -20.58 17.63
C ALA A 49 6.26 -20.69 16.91
N VAL A 50 6.13 -21.72 16.08
CA VAL A 50 4.81 -22.21 15.64
C VAL A 50 4.57 -23.52 16.35
N ALA A 51 3.95 -23.41 17.53
CA ALA A 51 3.25 -24.50 18.17
C ALA A 51 1.95 -23.91 18.71
N SER A 52 0.84 -24.18 18.01
CA SER A 52 -0.45 -24.34 18.68
C SER A 52 -1.33 -25.22 17.83
N ALA A 53 -1.53 -26.43 18.34
CA ALA A 53 -2.52 -27.38 17.88
C ALA A 53 -3.94 -26.89 18.22
N GLY A 54 -4.87 -27.16 17.29
CA GLY A 54 -6.20 -27.67 17.58
C GLY A 54 -7.30 -26.71 18.08
N ALA A 55 -8.25 -26.41 17.21
CA ALA A 55 -9.69 -26.52 17.53
C ALA A 55 -10.51 -26.52 16.22
N GLN A 56 -11.19 -27.63 15.94
CA GLN A 56 -12.10 -27.81 14.82
C GLN A 56 -13.49 -27.21 15.13
N GLY A 57 -14.11 -26.57 14.14
CA GLY A 57 -15.51 -26.09 14.14
C GLY A 57 -16.00 -25.93 12.68
N PRO A 58 -17.32 -26.00 12.40
CA PRO A 58 -17.87 -26.60 11.18
C PRO A 58 -17.44 -25.91 9.89
N ALA A 59 -17.07 -26.74 8.90
CA ALA A 59 -16.75 -26.35 7.54
C ALA A 59 -17.96 -25.74 6.83
N ILE A 60 -18.15 -24.43 6.98
CA ILE A 60 -18.71 -23.63 5.89
C ILE A 60 -17.61 -23.57 4.85
N ALA A 61 -17.91 -24.08 3.65
CA ALA A 61 -17.03 -23.98 2.50
C ALA A 61 -16.75 -22.50 2.21
N ALA A 62 -15.72 -21.96 2.85
CA ALA A 62 -15.11 -20.71 2.49
C ALA A 62 -14.60 -20.89 1.05
N PRO A 63 -15.06 -20.10 0.06
CA PRO A 63 -14.28 -19.99 -1.16
C PRO A 63 -12.90 -19.52 -0.69
N LYS A 64 -11.83 -20.16 -1.18
CA LYS A 64 -10.44 -19.92 -0.78
C LYS A 64 -10.15 -18.42 -0.63
N ALA A 65 -10.34 -17.89 0.58
CA ALA A 65 -10.24 -16.48 0.91
C ALA A 65 -8.91 -16.24 1.61
N SER A 66 -7.82 -16.73 1.02
CA SER A 66 -6.48 -16.59 1.60
C SER A 66 -5.57 -15.66 0.78
N GLY A 67 -6.16 -14.83 -0.09
CA GLY A 67 -5.43 -13.79 -0.83
C GLY A 67 -6.08 -12.40 -0.77
N ASP A 68 -7.41 -12.34 -0.80
CA ASP A 68 -8.11 -11.08 -1.14
C ASP A 68 -8.97 -10.49 0.00
N ALA A 69 -8.93 -11.03 1.22
CA ALA A 69 -9.76 -10.51 2.32
C ALA A 69 -9.46 -9.03 2.63
N THR A 70 -8.19 -8.66 2.61
CA THR A 70 -7.76 -7.26 2.77
C THR A 70 -8.22 -6.39 1.60
N LEU A 71 -8.16 -6.90 0.36
CA LEU A 71 -8.63 -6.18 -0.83
C LEU A 71 -10.14 -5.96 -0.77
N ILE A 72 -10.90 -7.00 -0.42
CA ILE A 72 -12.34 -6.94 -0.21
C ILE A 72 -12.67 -5.91 0.87
N ALA A 73 -11.96 -5.89 2.01
CA ALA A 73 -12.18 -4.91 3.08
C ALA A 73 -11.90 -3.45 2.65
N VAL A 74 -10.86 -3.21 1.86
CA VAL A 74 -10.55 -1.88 1.33
C VAL A 74 -11.61 -1.45 0.31
N ILE A 75 -12.02 -2.35 -0.58
CA ILE A 75 -13.07 -2.08 -1.57
C ILE A 75 -14.40 -1.81 -0.87
N THR A 76 -14.79 -2.59 0.13
CA THR A 76 -16.03 -2.34 0.89
C THR A 76 -15.98 -1.03 1.63
N ALA A 77 -14.87 -0.70 2.30
CA ALA A 77 -14.71 0.58 2.99
C ALA A 77 -14.80 1.76 2.02
N ALA A 78 -14.14 1.68 0.86
CA ALA A 78 -14.17 2.72 -0.16
C ALA A 78 -15.57 2.95 -0.73
N ILE A 79 -16.31 1.88 -1.04
CA ILE A 79 -17.69 1.97 -1.54
C ILE A 79 -18.62 2.50 -0.45
N ALA A 80 -18.47 2.05 0.79
CA ALA A 80 -19.26 2.55 1.91
C ALA A 80 -19.08 4.06 2.13
N ALA A 81 -17.83 4.54 2.04
CA ALA A 81 -17.51 5.96 2.13
C ALA A 81 -18.05 6.76 0.93
N ALA A 82 -17.92 6.24 -0.30
CA ALA A 82 -18.37 6.94 -1.51
C ALA A 82 -19.90 7.01 -1.64
N SER A 83 -20.60 5.94 -1.26
CA SER A 83 -22.05 5.85 -1.39
C SER A 83 -22.79 6.30 -0.12
N GLY A 84 -22.07 6.58 0.98
CA GLY A 84 -22.68 6.87 2.28
C GLY A 84 -23.53 5.73 2.84
N GLN A 85 -23.33 4.51 2.36
CA GLN A 85 -24.08 3.32 2.76
C GLN A 85 -23.21 2.46 3.69
N SER A 86 -23.84 1.87 4.71
CA SER A 86 -23.15 0.95 5.61
C SER A 86 -22.60 -0.26 4.83
N ALA A 87 -21.44 -0.77 5.23
CA ALA A 87 -20.81 -1.95 4.63
C ALA A 87 -21.68 -3.23 4.73
N SER A 88 -22.70 -3.22 5.59
CA SER A 88 -23.70 -4.29 5.71
C SER A 88 -24.78 -4.25 4.62
N SER A 89 -24.91 -3.15 3.89
CA SER A 89 -25.97 -2.96 2.87
C SER A 89 -25.64 -3.59 1.52
N PHE A 90 -24.41 -4.06 1.31
CA PHE A 90 -23.97 -4.65 0.04
C PHE A 90 -22.98 -5.80 0.27
N ARG A 91 -22.98 -6.78 -0.64
CA ARG A 91 -22.11 -7.96 -0.58
C ARG A 91 -21.34 -8.12 -1.87
N ILE A 92 -20.07 -8.48 -1.77
CA ILE A 92 -19.20 -8.73 -2.92
C ILE A 92 -19.37 -10.20 -3.34
N ALA A 93 -19.95 -10.44 -4.50
CA ALA A 93 -20.24 -11.78 -5.00
C ALA A 93 -19.03 -12.45 -5.66
N LYS A 94 -18.20 -11.69 -6.36
CA LYS A 94 -17.01 -12.18 -7.07
C LYS A 94 -15.96 -11.08 -7.14
N VAL A 95 -14.71 -11.46 -6.95
CA VAL A 95 -13.55 -10.62 -7.24
C VAL A 95 -12.68 -11.41 -8.20
N GLU A 96 -12.46 -10.84 -9.38
CA GLU A 96 -11.54 -11.38 -10.37
C GLU A 96 -10.63 -10.25 -10.85
N VAL A 97 -9.35 -10.57 -11.05
CA VAL A 97 -8.43 -9.62 -11.68
C VAL A 97 -8.91 -9.48 -13.12
N ALA A 98 -9.45 -8.31 -13.44
CA ALA A 98 -9.99 -8.01 -14.76
C ALA A 98 -8.86 -8.01 -15.80
N GLY A 99 -8.68 -9.15 -16.44
CA GLY A 99 -7.70 -9.37 -17.50
C GLY A 99 -6.61 -10.34 -17.09
N GLY A 100 -6.55 -11.49 -17.77
CA GLY A 100 -5.39 -12.40 -17.77
C GLY A 100 -4.15 -11.80 -18.45
N PHE A 101 -4.01 -10.48 -18.36
CA PHE A 101 -3.03 -9.67 -19.05
C PHE A 101 -2.20 -9.00 -17.96
N ASN A 102 -0.98 -9.51 -17.77
CA ASN A 102 0.01 -8.99 -16.81
C ASN A 102 0.57 -7.61 -17.21
N THR A 103 -0.23 -6.79 -17.90
CA THR A 103 0.14 -5.43 -18.21
C THR A 103 -0.98 -4.50 -17.85
N PRO A 104 -0.64 -3.37 -17.22
CA PRO A 104 -1.65 -2.49 -16.68
C PRO A 104 -2.43 -1.83 -17.82
N ALA A 105 -3.65 -1.36 -17.54
CA ALA A 105 -4.61 -0.89 -18.54
C ALA A 105 -4.05 0.16 -19.54
N TRP A 106 -3.11 1.00 -19.08
CA TRP A 106 -2.41 2.00 -19.88
C TRP A 106 -1.46 1.37 -20.92
N GLY A 107 -0.86 0.22 -20.61
CA GLY A 107 -0.04 -0.53 -21.56
C GLY A 107 -0.86 -1.19 -22.67
N HIS A 108 -2.15 -1.48 -22.46
CA HIS A 108 -3.02 -2.00 -23.51
C HIS A 108 -3.35 -0.90 -24.54
N VAL A 109 -3.65 0.32 -24.08
CA VAL A 109 -3.93 1.47 -24.95
C VAL A 109 -2.71 1.83 -25.79
N ASP A 110 -1.50 1.90 -25.21
CA ASP A 110 -0.26 2.20 -25.97
C ASP A 110 0.01 1.14 -27.05
N ARG A 111 -0.25 -0.14 -26.78
CA ARG A 111 -0.12 -1.22 -27.76
C ARG A 111 -1.14 -1.11 -28.90
N LEU A 112 -2.38 -0.73 -28.59
CA LEU A 112 -3.40 -0.47 -29.61
C LEU A 112 -3.04 0.75 -30.45
N SER A 113 -2.56 1.83 -29.84
CA SER A 113 -2.10 3.01 -30.56
C SER A 113 -0.94 2.69 -31.49
N ARG A 114 0.07 1.92 -31.04
CA ARG A 114 1.18 1.50 -31.91
C ARG A 114 0.74 0.59 -33.05
N ALA A 115 -0.21 -0.32 -32.81
CA ALA A 115 -0.75 -1.19 -33.85
C ALA A 115 -1.51 -0.42 -34.93
N VAL A 116 -2.16 0.69 -34.57
CA VAL A 116 -2.94 1.54 -35.49
C VAL A 116 -2.06 2.51 -36.27
N PHE A 117 -1.05 3.12 -35.63
CA PHE A 117 -0.21 4.18 -36.23
C PHE A 117 1.15 3.67 -36.74
N GLY A 118 1.43 2.37 -36.67
CA GLY A 118 2.70 1.75 -37.05
C GLY A 118 2.81 1.28 -38.51
N ARG A 119 2.18 1.98 -39.47
CA ARG A 119 2.38 1.77 -40.91
C ARG A 119 2.93 3.01 -41.58
#